data_AF-A0A932YFG1-F1
#
_entry.id   AF-A0A932YFG1-F1
#
_cell.length_a   1.000
_cell.length_b   1.000
_cell.length_c   1.000
_cell.angle_alpha   90.00
_cell.angle_beta   90.00
_cell.angle_gamma   90.00
#
_symmetry.space_group_name_H-M   'P 1'
#
loop_
_entity.id
_entity.type
_entity.pdbx_description
1 polymer ?
#
loop_
_entity_poly.entity_id
_entity_poly.type
_entity_poly.pdbx_seq_one_letter_code
_entity_poly.pdbx_strand_id
1 'polypeptide(L)' 'MQTTILNYRVIVEPDTQTGTGKPGFTALCPTLGVADDGDTIEEALMNVKGAIEAYIQAS' A
#
# COMPACT_ATOMS: atom_id res chain seq x y z
N MET A 1 -9.82 23.28 13.54
CA MET A 1 -8.92 22.15 13.23
C MET A 1 -8.22 22.44 11.91
N GLN A 2 -6.91 22.28 11.86
CA GLN A 2 -6.15 22.34 10.62
C GLN A 2 -6.10 20.93 10.04
N THR A 3 -6.59 20.75 8.80
CA THR A 3 -6.56 19.46 8.10
C THR A 3 -5.34 19.44 7.19
N THR A 4 -4.46 18.44 7.38
CA THR A 4 -3.34 18.20 6.48
C THR A 4 -3.79 17.24 5.38
N ILE A 5 -3.66 17.66 4.13
CA ILE A 5 -3.92 16.80 2.96
C ILE A 5 -2.59 16.24 2.49
N LEU A 6 -2.48 14.91 2.48
CA LEU A 6 -1.31 14.20 1.99
C LEU A 6 -1.67 13.45 0.72
N ASN A 7 -0.99 13.77 -0.38
CA ASN A 7 -1.26 13.20 -1.70
C ASN A 7 -0.06 12.35 -2.13
N TYR A 8 -0.12 11.06 -1.83
CA TYR A 8 0.91 10.10 -2.23
C TYR A 8 0.51 9.36 -3.50
N ARG A 9 1.49 9.15 -4.38
CA ARG A 9 1.32 8.26 -5.54
C ARG A 9 1.53 6.82 -5.08
N VAL A 10 0.57 5.96 -5.41
CA VAL A 10 0.65 4.52 -5.25
C VAL A 10 0.77 3.88 -6.63
N ILE A 11 1.70 2.94 -6.78
CA ILE A 11 1.87 2.11 -7.96
C ILE A 11 1.36 0.72 -7.59
N VAL A 12 0.46 0.17 -8.40
CA VAL A 12 -0.07 -1.18 -8.20
C VAL A 12 0.35 -2.06 -9.37
N GLU A 13 0.94 -3.21 -9.07
CA GLU A 13 1.41 -4.18 -10.06
C GLU A 13 0.91 -5.58 -9.70
N PRO A 14 0.59 -6.44 -10.69
CA PRO A 14 0.38 -7.86 -10.45
C PRO A 14 1.62 -8.48 -9.80
N ASP A 15 1.42 -9.34 -8.81
CA ASP A 15 2.50 -10.03 -8.09
C ASP A 15 2.12 -11.49 -7.83
N THR A 16 3.09 -12.28 -7.36
CA THR A 16 2.91 -13.66 -6.91
C THR A 16 3.38 -13.78 -5.48
N GLN A 17 2.46 -14.11 -4.56
CA GLN A 17 2.77 -14.25 -3.15
C GLN A 17 3.88 -15.26 -2.90
N THR A 18 4.90 -14.82 -2.16
CA THR A 18 5.99 -15.69 -1.74
C THR A 18 5.47 -16.76 -0.79
N GLY A 19 5.84 -18.02 -1.02
CA GLY A 19 5.48 -19.16 -0.17
C GLY A 19 4.17 -19.86 -0.54
N THR A 20 3.17 -19.14 -1.06
CA THR A 20 1.92 -19.75 -1.54
C THR A 20 1.88 -19.92 -3.06
N GLY A 21 2.60 -19.06 -3.79
CA GLY A 21 2.57 -19.02 -5.25
C GLY A 21 1.24 -18.52 -5.82
N LYS A 22 0.36 -17.95 -4.99
CA LYS A 22 -0.93 -17.42 -5.43
C LYS A 22 -0.72 -16.10 -6.17
N PRO A 23 -1.46 -15.84 -7.27
CA PRO A 23 -1.47 -14.54 -7.90
C PRO A 23 -2.14 -13.52 -6.97
N GLY A 24 -1.65 -12.29 -6.98
CA GLY A 24 -2.20 -11.17 -6.23
C GLY A 24 -1.69 -9.84 -6.80
N PHE A 25 -1.72 -8.81 -5.98
CA PHE A 25 -1.25 -7.47 -6.33
C PHE A 25 -0.42 -6.89 -5.21
N THR A 26 0.63 -6.17 -5.59
CA THR A 26 1.45 -5.37 -4.67
C THR A 26 1.17 -3.90 -4.94
N ALA A 27 0.88 -3.14 -3.87
CA ALA A 27 0.73 -1.70 -3.92
C ALA A 27 1.89 -1.02 -3.18
N LEU A 28 2.63 -0.16 -3.88
CA LEU A 28 3.82 0.51 -3.38
C LEU A 28 3.61 2.03 -3.38
N CYS A 29 3.91 2.69 -2.26
CA CYS A 29 4.12 4.12 -2.17
C CYS A 29 5.63 4.43 -2.21
N PRO A 30 6.18 4.83 -3.38
CA PRO A 30 7.62 4.96 -3.53
C PRO A 30 8.21 6.08 -2.68
N THR A 31 7.45 7.15 -2.46
CA THR A 31 7.89 8.31 -1.67
C THR A 31 8.16 7.95 -0.21
N LEU A 32 7.42 7.00 0.35
CA LEU A 32 7.55 6.58 1.75
C LEU A 32 8.31 5.26 1.89
N GLY A 33 8.55 4.54 0.79
CA GLY A 33 9.10 3.17 0.84
C GLY A 33 8.17 2.18 1.54
N VAL A 34 6.86 2.46 1.54
CA VAL A 34 5.82 1.63 2.17
C VAL A 34 5.11 0.84 1.09
N ALA A 35 4.99 -0.47 1.29
CA ALA A 35 4.23 -1.36 0.42
C ALA A 35 3.34 -2.27 1.25
N ASP A 36 2.26 -2.73 0.63
CA ASP A 36 1.40 -3.79 1.15
C ASP A 36 0.76 -4.56 -0.03
N ASP A 37 0.31 -5.78 0.21
CA ASP A 37 -0.26 -6.67 -0.81
C ASP A 37 -1.76 -6.94 -0.62
N GLY A 38 -2.38 -7.57 -1.61
CA GLY A 38 -3.78 -8.00 -1.56
C GLY A 38 -4.15 -8.96 -2.69
N ASP A 39 -5.23 -9.72 -2.52
CA ASP A 39 -5.73 -10.65 -3.53
C ASP A 39 -6.38 -9.90 -4.71
N THR A 40 -6.85 -8.66 -4.48
CA THR A 40 -7.36 -7.75 -5.52
C THR A 40 -6.66 -6.39 -5.49
N ILE A 41 -6.82 -5.62 -6.58
CA ILE A 41 -6.33 -4.23 -6.66
C ILE A 41 -6.91 -3.38 -5.53
N GLU A 42 -8.21 -3.50 -5.25
CA GLU A 42 -8.90 -2.75 -4.20
C GLU A 42 -8.39 -3.10 -2.80
N GLU A 43 -8.12 -4.37 -2.55
CA GLU A 43 -7.55 -4.83 -1.29
C GLU A 43 -6.13 -4.30 -1.09
N ALA A 44 -5.25 -4.43 -2.08
CA ALA A 44 -3.89 -3.91 -2.02
C ALA A 44 -3.88 -2.39 -1.77
N LEU A 45 -4.79 -1.64 -2.41
CA LEU A 45 -4.97 -0.20 -2.17
C LEU A 45 -5.46 0.12 -0.75
N MET A 46 -6.37 -0.68 -0.20
CA MET A 46 -6.88 -0.51 1.16
C MET A 46 -5.78 -0.79 2.19
N ASN A 47 -5.02 -1.87 2.00
CA ASN A 47 -3.96 -2.30 2.89
C ASN A 47 -2.80 -1.27 2.88
N VAL A 48 -2.30 -0.86 1.71
CA VAL A 48 -1.22 0.13 1.63
C VAL A 48 -1.64 1.48 2.21
N LYS A 49 -2.92 1.86 2.10
CA LYS A 49 -3.42 3.08 2.76
C LYS A 49 -3.29 2.98 4.28
N GLY A 50 -3.69 1.85 4.87
CA GLY A 50 -3.51 1.59 6.31
C GLY A 50 -2.03 1.62 6.71
N ALA A 51 -1.14 1.02 5.92
CA ALA A 51 0.29 1.03 6.15
C ALA A 51 0.89 2.46 6.09
N ILE A 52 0.46 3.28 5.12
CA ILE A 52 0.86 4.69 5.01
C ILE A 52 0.40 5.49 6.24
N GLU A 53 -0.85 5.32 6.67
CA GLU A 53 -1.39 5.99 7.86
C GLU A 53 -0.60 5.63 9.12
N ALA A 54 -0.27 4.34 9.29
CA ALA A 54 0.56 3.87 10.41
C ALA A 54 1.98 4.45 10.36
N TYR A 55 2.63 4.47 9.19
CA TYR A 55 3.96 5.04 9.01
C TYR A 55 4.01 6.53 9.40
N ILE A 56 3.02 7.31 8.95
CA ILE A 56 2.94 8.75 9.22
C ILE A 56 2.70 9.02 10.72
N GLN A 57 1.87 8.21 11.38
CA GLN A 57 1.60 8.37 12.81
C GLN A 57 2.80 8.02 13.70
N ALA A 58 3.66 7.11 13.23
CA ALA A 58 4.87 6.71 13.95
C ALA A 58 6.08 7.63 13.70
N SER A 59 5.97 8.59 12.76
CA SER A 59 7.03 9.50 12.34
C SER A 59 7.07 10.81 13.12
#